data_AF-Q0J5E5-F1
#
_entry.id   AF-Q0J5E5-F1
#
_cell.length_a   1.000
_cell.length_b   1.000
_cell.length_c   1.000
_cell.angle_alpha   90.00
_cell.angle_beta   90.00
_cell.angle_gamma   90.00
#
_symmetry.space_group_name_H-M   'P 1'
#
loop_
_entity.id
_entity.type
_entity.pdbx_description
1 polymer ?
#
loop_
_entity_poly.entity_id
_entity_poly.type
_entity_poly.pdbx_seq_one_letter_code
_entity_poly.pdbx_strand_id
1 'polypeptide(L)'
;LKKFRPNELPRVKISLASVLAFMAIGWPLIILKSGIAGWFKFWFMPWMVYHFWMSTFTMVHHTAPHIPFKTSEEWNAAQAQLNGTVHCDYPRWIEILCHDINVHVPHHISPRIPSYNLRAAYDSIKQNWGKYINEASWNWRLMKTILTKCHVYDKDRYYVPFDEVAPEESQPIKFLKKVMPDYA
;
A
#
# COMPACT_ATOMS: atom_id res chain seq x y z
N LEU A 1 2.10 18.48 -17.15
CA LEU A 1 3.53 18.71 -17.48
C LEU A 1 4.16 19.87 -16.71
N LYS A 2 3.48 21.01 -16.49
CA LYS A 2 4.04 22.20 -15.79
C LYS A 2 4.54 21.96 -14.35
N LYS A 3 4.08 20.91 -13.66
CA LYS A 3 4.48 20.56 -12.28
C LYS A 3 5.82 19.79 -12.20
N PHE A 4 6.36 19.33 -13.33
CA PHE A 4 7.59 18.52 -13.36
C PHE A 4 8.80 19.37 -13.69
N ARG A 5 9.97 18.97 -13.15
CA ARG A 5 11.24 19.62 -13.47
C ARG A 5 11.60 19.38 -14.94
N PRO A 6 12.31 20.30 -15.62
CA PRO A 6 12.64 20.15 -17.04
C PRO A 6 13.34 18.82 -17.39
N ASN A 7 14.19 18.31 -16.52
CA ASN A 7 14.90 17.03 -16.69
C ASN A 7 14.02 15.78 -16.53
N GLU A 8 12.86 15.89 -15.87
CA GLU A 8 11.89 14.80 -15.70
C GLU A 8 10.93 14.69 -16.88
N LEU A 9 10.73 15.79 -17.62
CA LEU A 9 9.75 15.88 -18.69
C LEU A 9 9.87 14.77 -19.76
N PRO A 10 11.06 14.38 -20.25
CA PRO A 10 11.16 13.29 -21.22
C PRO A 10 10.62 11.96 -20.68
N ARG A 11 10.92 11.62 -19.42
CA ARG A 11 10.45 10.38 -18.78
C ARG A 11 8.94 10.39 -18.59
N VAL A 12 8.38 11.53 -18.15
CA VAL A 12 6.93 11.70 -17.99
C VAL A 12 6.22 11.60 -19.33
N LYS A 13 6.76 12.22 -20.39
CA LYS A 13 6.18 12.15 -21.75
C LYS A 13 6.17 10.72 -22.27
N ILE A 14 7.26 9.97 -22.11
CA ILE A 14 7.33 8.55 -22.51
C ILE A 14 6.32 7.72 -21.73
N SER A 15 6.26 7.89 -20.40
CA SER A 15 5.30 7.16 -19.55
C SER A 15 3.86 7.41 -19.99
N LEU A 16 3.47 8.67 -20.21
CA LEU A 16 2.14 9.03 -20.69
C LEU A 16 1.88 8.48 -22.10
N ALA A 17 2.85 8.58 -23.01
CA ALA A 17 2.72 8.05 -24.36
C ALA A 17 2.50 6.53 -24.35
N SER A 18 3.21 5.78 -23.52
CA SER A 18 3.03 4.33 -23.38
C SER A 18 1.64 3.95 -22.86
N VAL A 19 1.14 4.66 -21.84
CA VAL A 19 -0.21 4.42 -21.29
C VAL A 19 -1.29 4.76 -22.33
N LEU A 20 -1.16 5.91 -23.00
CA LEU A 20 -2.08 6.35 -24.06
C LEU A 20 -2.04 5.41 -25.26
N ALA A 21 -0.87 4.93 -25.67
CA ALA A 21 -0.72 3.98 -26.76
C ALA A 21 -1.38 2.63 -26.43
N PHE A 22 -1.21 2.13 -25.20
CA PHE A 22 -1.91 0.93 -24.75
C PHE A 22 -3.44 1.10 -24.76
N MET A 23 -3.96 2.25 -24.32
CA MET A 23 -5.40 2.52 -24.38
C MET A 23 -5.90 2.69 -25.82
N ALA A 24 -5.15 3.35 -26.70
CA ALA A 24 -5.55 3.61 -28.08
C ALA A 24 -5.41 2.39 -29.00
N ILE A 25 -4.54 1.44 -28.68
CA ILE A 25 -4.25 0.26 -29.51
C ILE A 25 -4.71 -1.01 -28.81
N GLY A 26 -4.24 -1.23 -27.58
CA GLY A 26 -4.53 -2.43 -26.80
C GLY A 26 -6.01 -2.62 -26.51
N TRP A 27 -6.70 -1.60 -25.99
CA TRP A 27 -8.15 -1.73 -25.71
C TRP A 27 -8.99 -2.01 -26.95
N PRO A 28 -8.87 -1.26 -28.07
CA PRO A 28 -9.61 -1.59 -29.30
C PRO A 28 -9.28 -2.98 -29.82
N LEU A 29 -8.02 -3.42 -29.80
CA LEU A 29 -7.66 -4.77 -30.25
C LEU A 29 -8.31 -5.86 -29.40
N ILE A 30 -8.34 -5.70 -28.07
CA ILE A 30 -9.03 -6.64 -27.18
C ILE A 30 -10.54 -6.66 -27.51
N ILE A 31 -11.16 -5.49 -27.66
CA ILE A 31 -12.59 -5.37 -27.98
C ILE A 31 -12.91 -5.99 -29.35
N LEU A 32 -12.12 -5.70 -30.38
CA LEU A 32 -12.31 -6.22 -31.74
C LEU A 32 -12.17 -7.75 -31.81
N LYS A 33 -11.33 -8.35 -30.95
CA LYS A 33 -11.07 -9.80 -30.97
C LYS A 33 -11.96 -10.59 -30.01
N SER A 34 -12.41 -10.00 -28.91
CA SER A 34 -13.09 -10.71 -27.83
C SER A 34 -14.38 -10.04 -27.35
N GLY A 35 -14.80 -8.96 -28.00
CA GLY A 35 -15.94 -8.14 -27.61
C GLY A 35 -15.68 -7.36 -26.33
N ILE A 36 -16.70 -6.60 -25.90
CA ILE A 36 -16.67 -5.84 -24.63
C ILE A 36 -16.50 -6.79 -23.44
N ALA A 37 -17.16 -7.96 -23.47
CA ALA A 37 -17.01 -8.97 -22.43
C ALA A 37 -15.54 -9.43 -22.28
N GLY A 38 -14.82 -9.58 -23.39
CA GLY A 38 -13.40 -9.91 -23.37
C GLY A 38 -12.53 -8.78 -22.83
N TRP A 39 -12.85 -7.51 -23.09
CA TRP A 39 -12.16 -6.38 -22.45
C TRP A 39 -12.29 -6.42 -20.92
N PHE A 40 -13.49 -6.71 -20.41
CA PHE A 40 -13.70 -6.86 -18.96
C PHE A 40 -12.90 -8.05 -18.41
N LYS A 41 -13.00 -9.21 -19.07
CA LYS A 41 -12.38 -10.45 -18.63
C LYS A 41 -10.85 -10.42 -18.68
N PHE A 42 -10.27 -9.89 -19.76
CA PHE A 42 -8.84 -10.00 -20.04
C PHE A 42 -8.04 -8.76 -19.65
N TRP A 43 -8.69 -7.63 -19.41
CA TRP A 43 -8.01 -6.40 -18.97
C TRP A 43 -8.53 -5.88 -17.63
N PHE A 44 -9.82 -5.55 -17.54
CA PHE A 44 -10.36 -4.87 -16.35
C PHE A 44 -10.27 -5.74 -15.08
N MET A 45 -10.68 -7.01 -15.16
CA MET A 45 -10.65 -7.91 -14.00
C MET A 45 -9.23 -8.19 -13.51
N PRO A 46 -8.24 -8.54 -14.36
CA PRO A 46 -6.85 -8.65 -13.94
C PRO A 46 -6.30 -7.35 -13.31
N TRP A 47 -6.64 -6.20 -13.90
CA TRP A 47 -6.26 -4.90 -13.35
C TRP A 47 -6.87 -4.65 -11.97
N MET A 48 -8.14 -5.02 -11.75
CA MET A 48 -8.79 -4.91 -10.44
C MET A 48 -8.20 -5.85 -9.40
N VAL A 49 -7.89 -7.10 -9.78
CA VAL A 49 -7.20 -8.04 -8.88
C VAL A 49 -5.83 -7.49 -8.49
N TYR A 50 -5.05 -7.00 -9.46
CA TYR A 50 -3.75 -6.37 -9.19
C TYR A 50 -3.88 -5.19 -8.21
N HIS A 51 -4.84 -4.29 -8.47
CA HIS A 51 -5.09 -3.15 -7.57
C HIS A 51 -5.55 -3.58 -6.19
N PHE A 52 -6.45 -4.57 -6.08
CA PHE A 52 -6.87 -5.09 -4.79
C PHE A 52 -5.65 -5.54 -3.96
N TRP A 53 -4.77 -6.36 -4.51
CA TRP A 53 -3.58 -6.83 -3.81
C TRP A 53 -2.61 -5.70 -3.50
N MET A 54 -2.18 -4.94 -4.51
CA MET A 54 -1.15 -3.90 -4.34
C MET A 54 -1.62 -2.76 -3.43
N SER A 55 -2.87 -2.31 -3.57
CA SER A 55 -3.43 -1.27 -2.69
C SER A 55 -3.60 -1.79 -1.27
N THR A 56 -4.00 -3.05 -1.08
CA THR A 56 -4.11 -3.62 0.27
C THR A 56 -2.73 -3.73 0.94
N PHE A 57 -1.72 -4.27 0.26
CA PHE A 57 -0.38 -4.38 0.83
C PHE A 57 0.21 -3.02 1.17
N THR A 58 0.17 -2.07 0.23
CA THR A 58 0.72 -0.73 0.46
C THR A 58 0.00 0.00 1.60
N MET A 59 -1.33 -0.14 1.70
CA MET A 59 -2.09 0.40 2.81
C MET A 59 -1.62 -0.20 4.14
N VAL A 60 -1.49 -1.52 4.23
CA VAL A 60 -1.07 -2.22 5.45
C VAL A 60 0.37 -1.89 5.83
N HIS A 61 1.28 -1.81 4.86
CA HIS A 61 2.67 -1.49 5.12
C HIS A 61 2.85 -0.10 5.72
N HIS A 62 2.02 0.87 5.31
CA HIS A 62 2.23 2.29 5.62
C HIS A 62 1.17 2.89 6.56
N THR A 63 0.24 2.08 7.06
CA THR A 63 -0.85 2.57 7.91
C THR A 63 -1.06 1.67 9.11
N ALA A 64 -0.76 2.19 10.30
CA ALA A 64 -1.07 1.55 11.55
C ALA A 64 -1.37 2.60 12.64
N PRO A 65 -2.31 2.35 13.55
CA PRO A 65 -2.77 3.36 14.51
C PRO A 65 -1.69 3.80 15.50
N HIS A 66 -0.66 2.99 15.71
CA HIS A 66 0.44 3.26 16.65
C HIS A 66 1.71 3.81 15.97
N ILE A 67 1.72 3.95 14.64
CA ILE A 67 2.87 4.52 13.92
C ILE A 67 2.68 6.04 13.80
N PRO A 68 3.60 6.85 14.39
CA PRO A 68 3.46 8.30 14.40
C PRO A 68 3.95 8.95 13.10
N PHE A 69 3.38 10.11 12.77
CA PHE A 69 4.00 11.05 11.82
C PHE A 69 4.89 12.02 12.58
N LYS A 70 6.14 12.16 12.14
CA LYS A 70 7.11 13.06 12.75
C LYS A 70 7.34 14.28 11.86
N THR A 71 7.49 15.43 12.50
CA THR A 71 7.94 16.67 11.85
C THR A 71 9.39 16.55 11.39
N SER A 72 9.84 17.44 10.49
CA SER A 72 11.23 17.43 10.00
C SER A 72 12.26 17.52 11.11
N GLU A 73 11.95 18.22 12.20
CA GLU A 73 12.82 18.46 13.34
C GLU A 73 12.95 17.21 14.24
N GLU A 74 11.91 16.39 14.30
CA GLU A 74 11.85 15.16 15.11
C GLU A 74 12.18 13.90 14.29
N TRP A 75 12.29 14.04 12.97
CA TRP A 75 12.44 12.92 12.05
C TRP A 75 13.86 12.36 12.07
N ASN A 76 13.97 11.05 12.24
CA ASN A 76 15.23 10.32 12.17
C ASN A 76 15.12 9.21 11.13
N ALA A 77 16.05 9.20 10.16
CA ALA A 77 16.00 8.28 9.03
C ALA A 77 16.00 6.80 9.45
N ALA A 78 16.87 6.40 10.35
CA ALA A 78 16.97 5.01 10.80
C ALA A 78 15.71 4.56 11.54
N GLN A 79 15.19 5.40 12.43
CA GLN A 79 13.92 5.12 13.12
C GLN A 79 12.75 5.03 12.13
N ALA A 80 12.67 5.94 11.16
CA ALA A 80 11.62 5.94 10.15
C ALA A 80 11.69 4.70 9.25
N GLN A 81 12.88 4.23 8.90
CA GLN A 81 13.05 3.02 8.08
C GLN A 81 12.70 1.73 8.85
N LEU A 82 13.01 1.66 10.15
CA LEU A 82 12.75 0.49 11.00
C LEU A 82 11.29 0.42 11.50
N ASN A 83 10.73 1.55 11.91
CA ASN A 83 9.44 1.65 12.60
C ASN A 83 8.33 2.25 11.71
N GLY A 84 8.68 2.87 10.59
CA GLY A 84 7.70 3.54 9.74
C GLY A 84 6.81 2.59 8.94
N THR A 85 7.08 1.28 8.98
CA THR A 85 6.28 0.29 8.26
C THR A 85 5.95 -0.95 9.07
N VAL A 86 4.89 -1.64 8.64
CA VAL A 86 4.42 -2.90 9.24
C VAL A 86 4.82 -4.08 8.36
N HIS A 87 5.50 -5.05 8.95
CA HIS A 87 5.64 -6.40 8.42
C HIS A 87 4.35 -7.17 8.73
N CYS A 88 3.56 -7.48 7.70
CA CYS A 88 2.31 -8.21 7.87
C CYS A 88 2.45 -9.62 7.31
N ASP A 89 2.20 -10.65 8.12
CA ASP A 89 2.17 -12.04 7.65
C ASP A 89 0.91 -12.31 6.83
N TYR A 90 1.09 -13.07 5.74
CA TYR A 90 0.03 -13.58 4.88
C TYR A 90 0.21 -15.08 4.64
N PRO A 91 -0.83 -15.81 4.19
CA PRO A 91 -0.67 -17.16 3.70
C PRO A 91 0.49 -17.28 2.69
N ARG A 92 1.38 -18.25 2.88
CA ARG A 92 2.64 -18.37 2.14
C ARG A 92 2.50 -18.30 0.61
N TRP A 93 1.42 -18.83 0.05
CA TRP A 93 1.17 -18.79 -1.40
C TRP A 93 0.97 -17.36 -1.93
N ILE A 94 0.39 -16.47 -1.13
CA ILE A 94 0.24 -15.04 -1.44
C ILE A 94 1.61 -14.37 -1.42
N GLU A 95 2.40 -14.65 -0.38
CA GLU A 95 3.73 -14.06 -0.24
C GLU A 95 4.62 -14.46 -1.41
N ILE A 96 4.58 -15.74 -1.84
CA ILE A 96 5.30 -16.20 -3.03
C ILE A 96 4.82 -15.47 -4.30
N LEU A 97 3.52 -15.41 -4.53
CA LEU A 97 2.94 -14.74 -5.71
C LEU A 97 3.35 -13.26 -5.78
N CYS A 98 3.46 -12.63 -4.62
CA CYS A 98 3.80 -11.22 -4.47
C CYS A 98 5.28 -11.00 -4.14
N HIS A 99 6.15 -11.99 -4.36
CA HIS A 99 7.60 -11.89 -4.21
C HIS A 99 8.06 -11.37 -2.83
N ASP A 100 7.43 -11.87 -1.77
CA ASP A 100 7.69 -11.51 -0.38
C ASP A 100 7.58 -9.99 -0.12
N ILE A 101 6.72 -9.27 -0.87
CA ILE A 101 6.53 -7.82 -0.73
C ILE A 101 6.15 -7.39 0.70
N ASN A 102 5.53 -8.30 1.46
CA ASN A 102 5.15 -8.11 2.84
C ASN A 102 6.35 -8.03 3.80
N VAL A 103 7.48 -8.59 3.39
CA VAL A 103 8.78 -8.43 4.04
C VAL A 103 9.34 -7.07 3.68
N HIS A 104 8.68 -6.03 4.18
CA HIS A 104 8.80 -4.69 3.64
C HIS A 104 10.00 -3.93 4.22
N VAL A 105 10.24 -4.00 5.54
CA VAL A 105 11.30 -3.24 6.24
C VAL A 105 12.67 -3.22 5.51
N PRO A 106 13.22 -4.34 5.01
CA PRO A 106 14.51 -4.34 4.32
C PRO A 106 14.56 -3.41 3.09
N HIS A 107 13.43 -3.25 2.37
CA HIS A 107 13.36 -2.40 1.17
C HIS A 107 13.57 -0.92 1.51
N HIS A 108 13.13 -0.49 2.70
CA HIS A 108 13.31 0.88 3.17
C HIS A 108 14.74 1.17 3.60
N ILE A 109 15.43 0.14 4.12
CA ILE A 109 16.83 0.24 4.53
C ILE A 109 17.74 0.19 3.29
N SER A 110 17.48 -0.75 2.38
CA SER A 110 18.24 -0.91 1.14
C SER A 110 17.37 -1.48 0.02
N PRO A 111 16.92 -0.64 -0.93
CA PRO A 111 16.12 -1.09 -2.08
C PRO A 111 16.93 -1.93 -3.09
N ARG A 112 18.24 -2.12 -2.84
CA ARG A 112 19.10 -2.99 -3.65
C ARG A 112 19.00 -4.46 -3.25
N ILE A 113 18.39 -4.78 -2.11
CA ILE A 113 18.19 -6.16 -1.68
C ILE A 113 17.15 -6.81 -2.61
N PRO A 114 17.49 -7.90 -3.32
CA PRO A 114 16.53 -8.58 -4.17
C PRO A 114 15.48 -9.33 -3.34
N SER A 115 14.31 -9.56 -3.93
CA SER A 115 13.15 -10.17 -3.24
C SER A 115 13.48 -11.51 -2.56
N TYR A 116 14.24 -12.37 -3.24
CA TYR A 116 14.65 -13.69 -2.72
C TYR A 116 15.60 -13.63 -1.51
N ASN A 117 16.16 -12.47 -1.17
CA ASN A 117 16.97 -12.25 0.02
C ASN A 117 16.22 -11.47 1.13
N LEU A 118 14.97 -11.05 0.90
CA LEU A 118 14.24 -10.20 1.84
C LEU A 118 14.07 -10.87 3.21
N ARG A 119 13.75 -12.17 3.24
CA ARG A 119 13.59 -12.91 4.50
C ARG A 119 14.88 -12.96 5.31
N ALA A 120 15.99 -13.33 4.69
CA ALA A 120 17.29 -13.36 5.35
C ALA A 120 17.72 -11.96 5.85
N ALA A 121 17.45 -10.92 5.07
CA ALA A 121 17.71 -9.55 5.50
C ALA A 121 16.81 -9.15 6.68
N TYR A 122 15.52 -9.50 6.63
CA TYR A 122 14.57 -9.23 7.70
C TYR A 122 14.92 -9.96 8.99
N ASP A 123 15.33 -11.23 8.91
CA ASP A 123 15.78 -12.00 10.08
C ASP A 123 16.99 -11.34 10.74
N SER A 124 17.96 -10.89 9.94
CA SER A 124 19.10 -10.11 10.42
C SER A 124 18.65 -8.81 11.09
N ILE A 125 17.70 -8.08 10.49
CA ILE A 125 17.18 -6.83 11.06
C ILE A 125 16.43 -7.11 12.37
N LYS A 126 15.62 -8.16 12.43
CA LYS A 126 14.85 -8.57 13.61
C LYS A 126 15.76 -8.98 14.77
N GLN A 127 16.83 -9.72 14.48
CA GLN A 127 17.80 -10.12 15.49
C GLN A 127 18.50 -8.92 16.15
N ASN A 128 18.81 -7.88 15.38
CA ASN A 128 19.61 -6.75 15.85
C ASN A 128 18.76 -5.56 16.33
N TRP A 129 17.57 -5.37 15.74
CA TRP A 129 16.73 -4.19 15.93
C TRP A 129 15.24 -4.52 16.10
N GLY A 130 14.88 -5.78 16.43
CA GLY A 130 13.49 -6.24 16.53
C GLY A 130 12.58 -5.38 17.40
N LYS A 131 13.12 -4.72 18.44
CA LYS A 131 12.36 -3.79 19.31
C LYS A 131 11.80 -2.56 18.60
N TYR A 132 12.24 -2.26 17.38
CA TYR A 132 11.79 -1.11 16.59
C TYR A 132 10.90 -1.51 15.41
N ILE A 133 10.68 -2.81 15.19
CA ILE A 133 9.92 -3.32 14.05
C ILE A 133 8.47 -3.52 14.46
N ASN A 134 7.54 -3.25 13.54
CA ASN A 134 6.13 -3.55 13.71
C ASN A 134 5.77 -4.82 12.96
N GLU A 135 5.29 -5.83 13.69
CA GLU A 135 4.78 -7.08 13.13
C GLU A 135 3.27 -7.18 13.33
N ALA A 136 2.58 -7.70 12.33
CA ALA A 136 1.16 -8.01 12.38
C ALA A 136 0.88 -9.29 11.58
N SER A 137 -0.24 -9.95 11.84
CA SER A 137 -0.77 -10.98 10.96
C SER A 137 -2.08 -10.49 10.38
N TRP A 138 -2.29 -10.67 9.08
CA TRP A 138 -3.46 -10.11 8.41
C TRP A 138 -4.76 -10.69 8.98
N ASN A 139 -5.70 -9.81 9.33
CA ASN A 139 -7.04 -10.19 9.74
C ASN A 139 -8.03 -9.03 9.54
N TRP A 140 -9.32 -9.33 9.70
CA TRP A 140 -10.38 -8.34 9.47
C TRP A 140 -10.39 -7.21 10.50
N ARG A 141 -10.03 -7.48 11.75
CA ARG A 141 -9.87 -6.43 12.77
C ARG A 141 -8.79 -5.41 12.39
N LEU A 142 -7.65 -5.86 11.86
CA LEU A 142 -6.59 -5.00 11.35
C LEU A 142 -7.11 -4.13 10.21
N MET A 143 -7.77 -4.74 9.21
CA MET A 143 -8.34 -3.99 8.08
C MET A 143 -9.36 -2.97 8.53
N LYS A 144 -10.27 -3.34 9.43
CA LYS A 144 -11.27 -2.42 9.97
C LYS A 144 -10.63 -1.27 10.73
N THR A 145 -9.59 -1.54 11.51
CA THR A 145 -8.85 -0.49 12.24
C THR A 145 -8.24 0.52 11.27
N ILE A 146 -7.57 0.05 10.23
CA ILE A 146 -6.98 0.91 9.20
C ILE A 146 -8.07 1.74 8.50
N LEU A 147 -9.11 1.08 7.99
CA LEU A 147 -10.16 1.70 7.17
C LEU A 147 -11.15 2.57 7.94
N THR A 148 -11.14 2.53 9.27
CA THR A 148 -12.12 3.27 10.08
C THR A 148 -11.51 4.24 11.08
N LYS A 149 -10.21 4.09 11.41
CA LYS A 149 -9.51 4.96 12.37
C LYS A 149 -8.42 5.81 11.74
N CYS A 150 -7.72 5.31 10.72
CA CYS A 150 -6.48 5.91 10.23
C CYS A 150 -6.73 6.89 9.08
N HIS A 151 -7.35 8.04 9.36
CA HIS A 151 -7.80 8.97 8.31
C HIS A 151 -7.07 10.32 8.30
N VAL A 152 -7.14 11.05 9.42
CA VAL A 152 -6.60 12.41 9.54
C VAL A 152 -5.44 12.41 10.52
N TYR A 153 -4.35 13.07 10.16
CA TYR A 153 -3.22 13.27 11.07
C TYR A 153 -3.64 14.07 12.31
N ASP A 154 -3.20 13.60 13.48
CA ASP A 154 -3.33 14.28 14.76
C ASP A 154 -2.04 14.15 15.55
N LYS A 155 -1.64 15.21 16.24
CA LYS A 155 -0.34 15.26 16.91
C LYS A 155 -0.23 14.27 18.09
N ASP A 156 -1.32 14.11 18.84
CA ASP A 156 -1.33 13.35 20.10
C ASP A 156 -1.80 11.91 19.88
N ARG A 157 -2.76 11.71 18.97
CA ARG A 157 -3.38 10.42 18.66
C ARG A 157 -2.82 9.75 17.41
N TYR A 158 -1.96 10.45 16.66
CA TYR A 158 -1.42 10.08 15.34
C TYR A 158 -2.47 10.06 14.23
N TYR A 159 -3.63 9.46 14.50
CA TYR A 159 -4.76 9.40 13.60
C TYR A 159 -6.07 9.72 14.31
N VAL A 160 -6.94 10.40 13.57
CA VAL A 160 -8.34 10.67 13.95
C VAL A 160 -9.23 10.21 12.81
N PRO A 161 -10.37 9.56 13.11
CA PRO A 161 -11.26 9.11 12.07
C PRO A 161 -12.10 10.27 11.49
N PHE A 162 -12.45 10.19 10.20
CA PHE A 162 -13.28 11.22 9.56
C PHE A 162 -14.62 11.46 10.28
N ASP A 163 -15.24 10.43 10.86
CA ASP A 163 -16.52 10.60 11.55
C ASP A 163 -16.44 11.35 12.88
N GLU A 164 -15.23 11.59 13.38
CA GLU A 164 -14.99 12.53 14.48
C GLU A 164 -14.72 13.95 13.96
N VAL A 165 -13.94 14.09 12.88
CA VAL A 165 -13.58 15.40 12.31
C VAL A 165 -14.73 16.07 11.55
N ALA A 166 -15.49 15.27 10.80
CA ALA A 166 -16.57 15.70 9.91
C ALA A 166 -17.75 14.70 9.99
N PRO A 167 -18.49 14.66 11.13
CA PRO A 167 -19.52 13.65 11.39
C PRO A 167 -20.67 13.65 10.37
N GLU A 168 -21.00 14.81 9.77
CA GLU A 168 -22.09 14.96 8.80
C GLU A 168 -21.74 14.35 7.43
N GLU A 169 -20.46 14.44 7.03
CA GLU A 169 -19.95 13.94 5.73
C GLU A 169 -19.48 12.47 5.79
N SER A 170 -19.36 11.91 7.00
CA SER A 170 -18.70 10.61 7.22
C SER A 170 -19.64 9.40 7.23
N GLN A 171 -20.77 9.48 6.52
CA GLN A 171 -21.72 8.37 6.40
C GLN A 171 -21.07 7.08 5.88
N PRO A 172 -20.17 7.11 4.87
CA PRO A 172 -19.50 5.89 4.41
C PRO A 172 -18.65 5.22 5.50
N ILE A 173 -17.95 5.99 6.34
CA ILE A 173 -17.13 5.45 7.42
C ILE A 173 -17.99 4.84 8.53
N LYS A 174 -19.09 5.49 8.89
CA LYS A 174 -20.08 4.96 9.84
C LYS A 174 -20.65 3.62 9.37
N PHE A 175 -20.97 3.52 8.07
CA PHE A 175 -21.41 2.27 7.46
C PHE A 175 -20.32 1.18 7.54
N LEU A 176 -19.08 1.50 7.16
CA LEU A 176 -17.95 0.56 7.23
C LEU A 176 -17.72 0.04 8.65
N LYS A 177 -17.73 0.91 9.67
CA LYS A 177 -17.61 0.51 11.08
C LYS A 177 -18.67 -0.51 11.49
N LYS A 178 -19.88 -0.39 10.94
CA LYS A 178 -21.01 -1.28 11.25
C LYS A 178 -20.92 -2.63 10.53
N VAL A 179 -20.51 -2.65 9.26
CA VAL A 179 -20.55 -3.88 8.44
C VAL A 179 -19.26 -4.68 8.48
N MET A 180 -18.13 -4.05 8.77
CA MET A 180 -16.85 -4.75 8.80
C MET A 180 -16.72 -5.66 10.03
N PRO A 181 -16.25 -6.90 9.86
CA PRO A 181 -16.04 -7.82 10.96
C PRO A 181 -14.91 -7.39 11.91
N ASP A 182 -15.01 -7.80 13.18
CA ASP A 182 -14.05 -7.50 14.27
C ASP A 182 -13.19 -8.71 14.69
N TYR A 183 -13.31 -9.84 13.99
CA TYR A 183 -12.53 -11.03 14.33
C TYR A 183 -11.08 -10.94 13.85
N ALA A 184 -10.20 -11.56 14.62
CA ALA A 184 -8.82 -11.81 14.28
C ALA A 184 -8.70 -13.16 13.55
#